data_AF-A0A924WXP1-F1
#
_entry.id   AF-A0A924WXP1-F1
#
_cell.length_a   1.000
_cell.length_b   1.000
_cell.length_c   1.000
_cell.angle_alpha   90.00
_cell.angle_beta   90.00
_cell.angle_gamma   90.00
#
_symmetry.space_group_name_H-M   'P 1'
#
loop_
_entity.id
_entity.type
_entity.pdbx_description
1 polymer ?
#
loop_
_entity_poly.entity_id
_entity_poly.type
_entity_poly.pdbx_seq_one_letter_code
_entity_poly.pdbx_strand_id
1 'polypeptide(L)'
;MQIVSLDKITARPSDIVFRQSRVSLAMSTLFGVALTAGGMAFFKSQSGSSDWMPWLWAVLIIATGLLWRSIAFGMLRASWRHTNWLLRTNGDVVLIKYRSYSNWRFPEDEPQIISLPRSEIAFIRPASEWRKTRKLAHAGGNTISEKFSYLDIGLRNPADGLQQALMQEMNHAPVGKRFVRTKMVDNPVQVIDPSTIRLTWRSATARIVPGLNGAVDQLGMLAKVHPEVRVDEVISRDGLQTPGYDPPQHET
;
A
#
# COMPACT_ATOMS: atom_id res chain seq x y z
N MET A 1 7.36 4.41 -22.91
CA MET A 1 7.27 3.92 -21.53
C MET A 1 8.22 2.76 -21.41
N GLN A 2 8.92 2.61 -20.30
CA GLN A 2 9.82 1.47 -20.11
C GLN A 2 9.63 0.85 -18.72
N ILE A 3 9.62 -0.48 -18.66
CA ILE A 3 9.66 -1.22 -17.40
C ILE A 3 11.12 -1.56 -17.12
N VAL A 4 11.63 -1.09 -15.98
CA VAL A 4 13.02 -1.23 -15.59
C VAL A 4 13.13 -1.89 -14.22
N SER A 5 14.28 -2.52 -13.97
CA SER A 5 14.63 -3.03 -12.65
C SER A 5 15.20 -1.93 -11.76
N LEU A 6 15.19 -2.19 -10.46
CA LEU A 6 15.56 -1.22 -9.42
C LEU A 6 17.05 -0.87 -9.43
N ASP A 7 17.88 -1.83 -9.81
CA ASP A 7 19.34 -1.70 -9.93
C ASP A 7 19.78 -0.69 -11.01
N LYS A 8 18.99 -0.57 -12.09
CA LYS A 8 19.27 0.33 -13.21
C LYS A 8 18.94 1.79 -12.94
N ILE A 9 18.29 2.10 -11.82
CA ILE A 9 17.88 3.47 -11.51
C ILE A 9 18.89 4.15 -10.60
N THR A 10 19.58 5.16 -11.14
CA THR A 10 20.39 6.07 -10.34
C THR A 10 19.49 7.07 -9.61
N ALA A 11 19.41 6.95 -8.27
CA ALA A 11 18.73 7.94 -7.45
C ALA A 11 19.50 9.27 -7.48
N ARG A 12 18.82 10.37 -7.82
CA ARG A 12 19.42 11.71 -7.78
C ARG A 12 19.03 12.43 -6.48
N PRO A 13 19.91 13.26 -5.90
CA PRO A 13 19.58 14.04 -4.70
C PRO A 13 18.40 15.00 -4.89
N SER A 14 18.16 15.45 -6.12
CA SER A 14 17.06 16.35 -6.50
C SER A 14 15.71 15.64 -6.68
N ASP A 15 15.67 14.31 -6.58
CA ASP A 15 14.43 13.55 -6.80
C ASP A 15 13.44 13.81 -5.66
N ILE A 16 12.21 14.17 -6.02
CA ILE A 16 11.11 14.24 -5.07
C ILE A 16 10.55 12.84 -4.92
N VAL A 17 10.58 12.32 -3.68
CA VAL A 17 10.22 10.94 -3.36
C VAL A 17 8.94 10.88 -2.55
N PHE A 18 7.96 10.14 -3.06
CA PHE A 18 6.70 9.83 -2.38
C PHE A 18 6.77 8.42 -1.78
N ARG A 19 6.64 8.32 -0.46
CA ARG A 19 6.88 7.10 0.33
C ARG A 19 5.65 6.67 1.10
N GLN A 20 5.56 5.39 1.40
CA GLN A 20 4.54 4.92 2.31
C GLN A 20 4.86 5.33 3.75
N SER A 21 3.86 5.89 4.43
CA SER A 21 3.93 6.36 5.81
C SER A 21 4.25 5.22 6.75
N ARG A 22 5.08 5.53 7.73
CA ARG A 22 5.59 4.59 8.74
C ARG A 22 4.84 4.71 10.07
N VAL A 23 3.96 5.70 10.20
CA VAL A 23 3.36 6.10 11.47
C VAL A 23 2.51 4.98 12.05
N SER A 24 1.68 4.32 11.25
CA SER A 24 0.84 3.21 11.72
C SER A 24 1.68 2.03 12.24
N LEU A 25 2.78 1.70 11.53
CA LEU A 25 3.72 0.65 11.97
C LEU A 25 4.47 1.04 13.24
N ALA A 26 4.89 2.31 13.36
CA ALA A 26 5.55 2.81 14.57
C ALA A 26 4.61 2.75 15.78
N MET A 27 3.36 3.20 15.62
CA MET A 27 2.32 3.12 16.66
C MET A 27 2.01 1.67 17.06
N SER A 28 1.87 0.78 16.07
CA SER A 28 1.67 -0.66 16.33
C SER A 28 2.84 -1.29 17.10
N THR A 29 4.08 -0.89 16.77
CA THR A 29 5.28 -1.35 17.48
C THR A 29 5.30 -0.84 18.92
N LEU A 30 4.97 0.44 19.15
CA LEU A 30 4.87 1.03 20.48
C LEU A 30 3.78 0.36 21.33
N PHE A 31 2.63 0.04 20.73
CA PHE A 31 1.57 -0.69 21.40
C PHE A 31 2.02 -2.07 21.87
N GLY A 32 2.75 -2.82 21.02
CA GLY A 32 3.35 -4.11 21.42
C GLY A 32 4.32 -3.97 22.61
N VAL A 33 5.16 -2.93 22.60
CA VAL A 33 6.07 -2.61 23.73
C VAL A 33 5.29 -2.30 25.00
N ALA A 34 4.24 -1.50 24.91
CA ALA A 34 3.39 -1.14 26.05
C ALA A 34 2.67 -2.36 26.64
N LEU A 35 2.15 -3.26 25.80
CA LEU A 35 1.54 -4.52 26.26
C LEU A 35 2.54 -5.39 27.02
N THR A 36 3.74 -5.57 26.46
CA THR A 36 4.80 -6.35 27.13
C THR A 36 5.20 -5.72 28.47
N ALA A 37 5.43 -4.40 28.52
CA ALA A 37 5.81 -3.72 29.75
C ALA A 37 4.69 -3.76 30.81
N GLY A 38 3.43 -3.56 30.40
CA GLY A 38 2.27 -3.67 31.27
C GLY A 38 2.09 -5.09 31.83
N GLY A 39 2.27 -6.12 30.99
CA GLY A 39 2.27 -7.51 31.43
C GLY A 39 3.37 -7.81 32.46
N MET A 40 4.58 -7.29 32.27
CA MET A 40 5.69 -7.42 33.23
C MET A 40 5.43 -6.68 34.55
N ALA A 41 4.86 -5.47 34.50
CA ALA A 41 4.51 -4.72 35.70
C ALA A 41 3.40 -5.42 36.50
N PHE A 42 2.37 -5.92 35.80
CA PHE A 42 1.30 -6.71 36.41
C PHE A 42 1.84 -7.99 37.05
N PHE A 43 2.70 -8.72 36.33
CA PHE A 43 3.40 -9.89 36.86
C PHE A 43 4.15 -9.60 38.15
N LYS A 44 4.95 -8.52 38.16
CA LYS A 44 5.71 -8.10 39.34
C LYS A 44 4.79 -7.74 40.52
N SER A 45 3.65 -7.09 40.27
CA SER A 45 2.68 -6.75 41.32
C SER A 45 2.04 -7.98 41.96
N GLN A 46 1.90 -9.07 41.20
CA GLN A 46 1.27 -10.32 41.64
C GLN A 46 2.30 -11.35 42.15
N SER A 47 3.58 -11.00 42.26
CA SER A 47 4.63 -11.93 42.67
C SER A 47 4.49 -12.46 44.11
N GLY A 48 3.55 -11.93 44.90
CA GLY A 48 3.21 -12.41 46.25
C GLY A 48 1.86 -13.12 46.36
N SER A 49 1.08 -13.24 45.29
CA SER A 49 -0.21 -13.94 45.32
C SER A 49 -0.03 -15.43 45.07
N SER A 50 -0.69 -16.28 45.87
CA SER A 50 -0.76 -17.74 45.68
C SER A 50 -1.62 -18.15 44.48
N ASP A 51 -2.34 -17.20 43.86
CA ASP A 51 -3.25 -17.50 42.77
C ASP A 51 -2.48 -17.68 41.46
N TRP A 52 -2.72 -18.80 40.79
CA TRP A 52 -2.08 -19.13 39.51
C TRP A 52 -2.68 -18.33 38.33
N MET A 53 -3.92 -17.84 38.48
CA MET A 53 -4.69 -17.19 37.41
C MET A 53 -4.07 -15.87 36.93
N PRO A 54 -3.65 -14.93 37.81
CA PRO A 54 -3.00 -13.69 37.38
C PRO A 54 -1.67 -13.93 36.66
N TRP A 55 -0.93 -14.97 37.07
CA TRP A 55 0.31 -15.38 36.43
C TRP A 55 0.09 -15.85 34.99
N LEU A 56 -0.93 -16.69 34.75
CA LEU A 56 -1.26 -17.13 33.39
C LEU A 56 -1.57 -15.94 32.48
N TRP A 57 -2.40 -15.00 32.93
CA TRP A 57 -2.74 -13.80 32.16
C TRP A 57 -1.52 -12.93 31.87
N ALA A 58 -0.64 -12.74 32.84
CA ALA A 58 0.59 -11.98 32.65
C ALA A 58 1.50 -12.62 31.59
N VAL A 59 1.71 -13.93 31.65
CA VAL A 59 2.50 -14.67 30.66
C VAL A 59 1.88 -14.58 29.27
N LEU A 60 0.56 -14.73 29.15
CA LEU A 60 -0.15 -14.58 27.88
C LEU A 60 0.02 -13.17 27.29
N ILE A 61 -0.18 -12.12 28.09
CA ILE A 61 -0.01 -10.73 27.64
C ILE A 61 1.42 -10.47 27.17
N ILE A 62 2.42 -10.93 27.93
CA ILE A 62 3.84 -10.80 27.57
C ILE A 62 4.12 -11.53 26.26
N ALA A 63 3.69 -12.79 26.14
CA ALA A 63 3.89 -13.61 24.94
C ALA A 63 3.23 -12.99 23.70
N THR A 64 1.99 -12.52 23.82
CA THR A 64 1.28 -11.82 22.75
C THR A 64 1.97 -10.52 22.38
N GLY A 65 2.40 -9.71 23.35
CA GLY A 65 3.13 -8.46 23.10
C GLY A 65 4.47 -8.69 22.38
N LEU A 66 5.22 -9.72 22.78
CA LEU A 66 6.48 -10.10 22.13
C LEU A 66 6.26 -10.60 20.70
N LEU A 67 5.27 -11.46 20.48
CA LEU A 67 4.91 -11.95 19.16
C LEU A 67 4.50 -10.79 18.24
N TRP A 68 3.60 -9.92 18.72
CA TRP A 68 3.15 -8.74 17.98
C TRP A 68 4.32 -7.81 17.62
N ARG A 69 5.19 -7.51 18.59
CA ARG A 69 6.41 -6.72 18.40
C ARG A 69 7.30 -7.33 17.32
N SER A 70 7.53 -8.65 17.34
CA SER A 70 8.41 -9.30 16.36
C SER A 70 7.93 -9.12 14.92
N ILE A 71 6.62 -9.22 14.70
CA ILE A 71 5.98 -9.05 13.39
C ILE A 71 6.02 -7.57 12.96
N ALA A 72 5.56 -6.67 13.85
CA ALA A 72 5.49 -5.23 13.58
C ALA A 72 6.89 -4.64 13.32
N PHE A 73 7.90 -5.06 14.09
CA PHE A 73 9.28 -4.60 13.93
C PHE A 73 9.88 -5.04 12.59
N GLY A 74 9.57 -6.26 12.12
CA GLY A 74 9.98 -6.71 10.79
C GLY A 74 9.42 -5.82 9.67
N MET A 75 8.13 -5.47 9.76
CA MET A 75 7.48 -4.56 8.82
C MET A 75 8.03 -3.12 8.94
N LEU A 76 8.25 -2.63 10.15
CA LEU A 76 8.82 -1.31 10.39
C LEU A 76 10.22 -1.19 9.78
N ARG A 77 11.07 -2.21 9.98
CA ARG A 77 12.40 -2.27 9.37
C ARG A 77 12.32 -2.31 7.84
N ALA A 78 11.37 -3.05 7.27
CA ALA A 78 11.13 -3.05 5.82
C ALA A 78 10.71 -1.65 5.31
N SER A 79 9.89 -0.93 6.08
CA SER A 79 9.46 0.44 5.75
C SER A 79 10.59 1.48 5.77
N TRP A 80 11.69 1.16 6.47
CA TRP A 80 12.89 2.01 6.53
C TRP A 80 13.86 1.78 5.37
N ARG A 81 13.65 0.73 4.56
CA ARG A 81 14.47 0.52 3.37
C ARG A 81 14.37 1.71 2.42
N HIS A 82 15.48 2.01 1.76
CA HIS A 82 15.55 3.05 0.74
C HIS A 82 14.57 2.80 -0.43
N THR A 83 14.18 1.53 -0.63
CA THR A 83 13.24 1.01 -1.61
C THR A 83 11.76 1.24 -1.25
N ASN A 84 11.45 1.80 -0.07
CA ASN A 84 10.10 2.23 0.29
C ASN A 84 9.80 3.60 -0.34
N TRP A 85 9.36 3.55 -1.59
CA TRP A 85 8.82 4.67 -2.35
C TRP A 85 7.83 4.12 -3.39
N LEU A 86 6.77 4.88 -3.65
CA LEU A 86 5.77 4.58 -4.68
C LEU A 86 6.08 5.34 -5.97
N LEU A 87 6.36 6.64 -5.83
CA LEU A 87 6.60 7.54 -6.95
C LEU A 87 7.87 8.36 -6.68
N ARG A 88 8.67 8.55 -7.73
CA ARG A 88 9.78 9.50 -7.75
C ARG A 88 9.69 10.35 -9.01
N THR A 89 10.04 11.63 -8.91
CA THR A 89 10.11 12.48 -10.10
C THR A 89 11.24 13.50 -9.97
N ASN A 90 11.80 13.87 -11.11
CA ASN A 90 12.90 14.82 -11.23
C ASN A 90 12.60 15.97 -12.20
N GLY A 91 11.32 16.17 -12.57
CA GLY A 91 10.92 17.20 -13.53
C GLY A 91 10.86 16.74 -14.99
N ASP A 92 11.60 15.68 -15.36
CA ASP A 92 11.60 15.17 -16.74
C ASP A 92 11.03 13.76 -16.85
N VAL A 93 11.23 12.96 -15.81
CA VAL A 93 10.80 11.57 -15.74
C VAL A 93 10.03 11.34 -14.43
N VAL A 94 8.99 10.53 -14.54
CA VAL A 94 8.23 10.00 -13.41
C VAL A 94 8.52 8.51 -13.33
N LEU A 95 9.05 8.09 -12.19
CA LEU A 95 9.34 6.68 -11.89
C LEU A 95 8.28 6.19 -10.92
N ILE A 96 7.59 5.11 -11.28
CA ILE A 96 6.51 4.52 -10.48
C ILE A 96 6.90 3.10 -10.14
N LYS A 97 6.98 2.78 -8.85
CA LYS A 97 7.24 1.42 -8.39
C LYS A 97 5.92 0.72 -8.12
N TYR A 98 5.64 -0.38 -8.81
CA TYR A 98 4.40 -1.13 -8.57
C TYR A 98 4.50 -2.17 -7.45
N ARG A 99 5.70 -2.47 -6.95
CA ARG A 99 5.91 -3.37 -5.81
C ARG A 99 5.98 -2.61 -4.48
N SER A 100 4.99 -2.84 -3.60
CA SER A 100 4.95 -2.27 -2.24
C SER A 100 6.11 -2.76 -1.36
N TYR A 101 6.47 -1.99 -0.33
CA TYR A 101 7.48 -2.42 0.65
C TYR A 101 7.05 -3.67 1.44
N SER A 102 5.75 -3.96 1.49
CA SER A 102 5.21 -5.20 2.07
C SER A 102 5.78 -6.44 1.37
N ASN A 103 6.18 -6.30 0.10
CA ASN A 103 6.81 -7.34 -0.72
C ASN A 103 8.35 -7.31 -0.64
N TRP A 104 8.94 -6.85 0.48
CA TRP A 104 10.40 -6.74 0.66
C TRP A 104 11.19 -8.06 0.54
N ARG A 105 10.50 -9.20 0.58
CA ARG A 105 11.09 -10.54 0.48
C ARG A 105 11.31 -11.01 -0.96
N PHE A 106 10.73 -10.30 -1.93
CA PHE A 106 10.90 -10.65 -3.34
C PHE A 106 12.26 -10.14 -3.85
N PRO A 107 12.83 -10.79 -4.88
CA PRO A 107 14.12 -10.40 -5.46
C PRO A 107 14.09 -8.97 -6.00
N GLU A 108 15.20 -8.22 -5.87
CA GLU A 108 15.27 -6.81 -6.30
C GLU A 108 15.72 -6.64 -7.77
N ASP A 109 16.27 -7.70 -8.36
CA ASP A 109 16.75 -7.81 -9.75
C ASP A 109 15.62 -7.87 -10.78
N GLU A 110 14.40 -8.18 -10.36
CA GLU A 110 13.24 -8.21 -11.23
C GLU A 110 12.76 -6.81 -11.64
N PRO A 111 12.27 -6.64 -12.89
CA PRO A 111 11.63 -5.41 -13.32
C PRO A 111 10.45 -5.08 -12.40
N GLN A 112 10.43 -3.87 -11.83
CA GLN A 112 9.41 -3.45 -10.87
C GLN A 112 9.06 -1.96 -10.93
N ILE A 113 9.61 -1.24 -11.91
CA ILE A 113 9.50 0.21 -12.02
C ILE A 113 9.07 0.59 -13.42
N ILE A 114 8.06 1.44 -13.50
CA ILE A 114 7.60 2.07 -14.73
C ILE A 114 8.31 3.43 -14.82
N SER A 115 9.09 3.61 -15.87
CA SER A 115 9.69 4.88 -16.25
C SER A 115 8.83 5.57 -17.29
N LEU A 116 8.30 6.74 -16.91
CA LEU A 116 7.43 7.58 -17.73
C LEU A 116 8.12 8.92 -17.99
N PRO A 117 8.68 9.14 -19.18
CA PRO A 117 9.08 10.46 -19.64
C PRO A 117 7.89 11.42 -19.64
N ARG A 118 8.15 12.70 -19.36
CA ARG A 118 7.14 13.77 -19.42
C ARG A 118 6.37 13.78 -20.75
N SER A 119 7.06 13.51 -21.86
CA SER A 119 6.47 13.47 -23.20
C SER A 119 5.37 12.41 -23.35
N GLU A 120 5.31 11.41 -22.48
CA GLU A 120 4.32 10.34 -22.53
C GLU A 120 3.11 10.61 -21.63
N ILE A 121 3.21 11.59 -20.74
CA ILE A 121 2.13 11.94 -19.81
C ILE A 121 1.17 12.90 -20.53
N ALA A 122 -0.08 12.49 -20.65
CA ALA A 122 -1.16 13.30 -21.21
C ALA A 122 -1.78 14.19 -20.14
N PHE A 123 -2.17 13.59 -19.02
CA PHE A 123 -2.80 14.28 -17.91
C PHE A 123 -2.51 13.60 -16.57
N ILE A 124 -2.77 14.34 -15.50
CA ILE A 124 -2.90 13.77 -14.16
C ILE A 124 -4.26 14.13 -13.58
N ARG A 125 -4.83 13.24 -12.79
CA ARG A 125 -6.16 13.43 -12.21
C ARG A 125 -6.21 12.82 -10.81
N PRO A 126 -6.45 13.62 -9.76
CA PRO A 126 -6.75 13.06 -8.46
C PRO A 126 -8.11 12.36 -8.53
N ALA A 127 -8.25 11.22 -7.86
CA ALA A 127 -9.54 10.56 -7.71
C ALA A 127 -9.74 10.10 -6.27
N SER A 128 -10.99 10.06 -5.83
CA SER A 128 -11.32 9.49 -4.52
C SER A 128 -12.59 8.66 -4.60
N GLU A 129 -12.65 7.62 -3.78
CA GLU A 129 -13.84 6.78 -3.68
C GLU A 129 -14.12 6.43 -2.22
N TRP A 130 -15.40 6.23 -1.92
CA TRP A 130 -15.83 5.65 -0.67
C TRP A 130 -16.28 4.21 -0.90
N ARG A 131 -15.62 3.28 -0.22
CA ARG A 131 -16.02 1.87 -0.21
C ARG A 131 -16.79 1.57 1.05
N LYS A 132 -18.00 1.05 0.88
CA LYS A 132 -18.80 0.50 2.00
C LYS A 132 -18.64 -1.01 1.99
N THR A 133 -18.00 -1.53 3.02
CA THR A 133 -17.87 -2.98 3.22
C THR A 133 -18.89 -3.41 4.27
N ARG A 134 -19.84 -4.27 3.88
CA ARG A 134 -20.78 -4.90 4.81
C ARG A 134 -20.07 -6.10 5.43
N LYS A 135 -19.83 -6.08 6.75
CA LYS A 135 -19.31 -7.27 7.44
C LYS A 135 -20.40 -8.34 7.47
N LEU A 136 -20.08 -9.53 6.96
CA LEU A 136 -20.84 -10.75 7.22
C LEU A 136 -20.58 -11.19 8.66
N ALA A 137 -21.36 -10.68 9.61
CA ALA A 137 -21.55 -11.30 10.91
C ALA A 137 -22.99 -11.05 11.36
N HIS A 138 -23.60 -12.09 11.94
CA HIS A 138 -25.01 -12.22 12.27
C HIS A 138 -25.67 -10.96 12.86
N ALA A 139 -26.91 -10.72 12.42
CA ALA A 139 -27.90 -9.80 13.02
C ALA A 139 -27.37 -8.43 13.47
N GLY A 140 -27.34 -7.46 12.56
CA GLY A 140 -27.03 -6.04 12.87
C GLY A 140 -25.77 -5.48 12.20
N GLY A 141 -25.35 -6.03 11.06
CA GLY A 141 -24.07 -5.72 10.40
C GLY A 141 -23.80 -4.22 10.21
N ASN A 142 -22.85 -3.69 10.99
CA ASN A 142 -22.30 -2.35 10.81
C ASN A 142 -21.61 -2.23 9.45
N THR A 143 -21.95 -1.18 8.71
CA THR A 143 -21.29 -0.84 7.44
C THR A 143 -20.07 0.02 7.74
N ILE A 144 -18.88 -0.48 7.38
CA ILE A 144 -17.66 0.31 7.49
C ILE A 144 -17.46 1.05 6.17
N SER A 145 -17.39 2.38 6.25
CA SER A 145 -17.08 3.24 5.11
C SER A 145 -15.60 3.61 5.14
N GLU A 146 -14.88 3.25 4.09
CA GLU A 146 -13.45 3.52 3.93
C GLU A 146 -13.21 4.46 2.76
N LYS A 147 -12.50 5.56 2.99
CA LYS A 147 -12.09 6.49 1.94
C LYS A 147 -10.78 6.04 1.32
N PHE A 148 -10.80 5.82 0.01
CA PHE A 148 -9.62 5.61 -0.81
C PHE A 148 -9.31 6.89 -1.60
N SER A 149 -8.03 7.10 -1.88
CA SER A 149 -7.57 8.22 -2.70
C SER A 149 -6.54 7.72 -3.69
N TYR A 150 -6.64 8.20 -4.90
CA TYR A 150 -5.88 7.75 -6.05
C TYR A 150 -5.29 8.93 -6.82
N LEU A 151 -4.24 8.62 -7.55
CA LEU A 151 -3.71 9.45 -8.61
C LEU A 151 -3.82 8.68 -9.92
N ASP A 152 -4.65 9.16 -10.83
CA ASP A 152 -4.76 8.66 -12.19
C ASP A 152 -3.76 9.43 -13.06
N ILE A 153 -2.95 8.71 -13.82
CA ILE A 153 -1.98 9.24 -14.78
C ILE A 153 -2.42 8.76 -16.16
N GLY A 154 -2.86 9.71 -16.98
CA GLY A 154 -3.19 9.48 -18.38
C GLY A 154 -1.93 9.50 -19.24
N LEU A 155 -1.81 8.53 -20.13
CA LEU A 155 -0.73 8.34 -21.07
C LEU A 155 -1.17 8.78 -22.46
N ARG A 156 -0.24 9.34 -23.23
CA ARG A 156 -0.48 9.71 -24.63
C ARG A 156 -0.50 8.50 -25.55
N ASN A 157 0.32 7.51 -25.23
CA ASN A 157 0.39 6.24 -25.92
C ASN A 157 -0.07 5.13 -24.97
N PRO A 158 -0.78 4.10 -25.46
CA PRO A 158 -1.19 2.97 -24.64
C PRO A 158 -0.01 2.30 -23.92
N ALA A 159 -0.26 1.82 -22.71
CA ALA A 159 0.71 1.08 -21.91
C ALA A 159 0.78 -0.40 -22.34
N ASP A 160 1.22 -0.63 -23.57
CA ASP A 160 1.34 -2.00 -24.12
C ASP A 160 2.24 -2.86 -23.22
N GLY A 161 1.74 -4.03 -22.82
CA GLY A 161 2.45 -4.97 -21.96
C GLY A 161 2.46 -4.64 -20.46
N LEU A 162 2.07 -3.44 -20.02
CA LEU A 162 2.05 -3.10 -18.59
C LEU A 162 1.04 -3.92 -17.81
N GLN A 163 -0.17 -4.09 -18.36
CA GLN A 163 -1.21 -4.92 -17.73
C GLN A 163 -0.73 -6.36 -17.56
N GLN A 164 -0.05 -6.92 -18.56
CA GLN A 164 0.50 -8.27 -18.49
C GLN A 164 1.60 -8.36 -17.42
N ALA A 165 2.50 -7.37 -17.35
CA ALA A 165 3.53 -7.31 -16.32
C ALA A 165 2.94 -7.23 -14.90
N LEU A 166 1.91 -6.41 -14.70
CA LEU A 166 1.20 -6.32 -13.41
C LEU A 166 0.47 -7.62 -13.06
N MET A 167 -0.14 -8.29 -14.05
CA MET A 167 -0.78 -9.59 -13.83
C MET A 167 0.23 -10.69 -13.49
N GLN A 168 1.40 -10.68 -14.11
CA GLN A 168 2.50 -11.61 -13.77
C GLN A 168 2.98 -11.37 -12.35
N GLU A 169 3.17 -10.12 -11.94
CA GLU A 169 3.52 -9.74 -10.57
C GLU A 169 2.46 -10.19 -9.56
N MET A 170 1.17 -9.98 -9.86
CA MET A 170 0.06 -10.41 -9.01
C MET A 170 0.04 -11.92 -8.76
N ASN A 171 0.45 -12.70 -9.76
CA ASN A 171 0.48 -14.16 -9.70
C ASN A 171 1.82 -14.70 -9.18
N HIS A 172 2.79 -13.82 -8.91
CA HIS A 172 4.13 -14.23 -8.48
C HIS A 172 4.11 -14.72 -7.03
N ALA A 173 4.60 -15.93 -6.81
CA ALA A 173 4.70 -16.52 -5.48
C ALA A 173 6.09 -16.22 -4.87
N PRO A 174 6.20 -15.93 -3.57
CA PRO A 174 7.50 -15.70 -2.95
C PRO A 174 8.38 -16.95 -3.04
N VAL A 175 9.59 -16.81 -3.57
CA VAL A 175 10.58 -17.89 -3.68
C VAL A 175 10.91 -18.44 -2.28
N GLY A 176 10.81 -19.76 -2.11
CA GLY A 176 11.37 -20.46 -0.94
C GLY A 176 10.44 -20.78 0.25
N LYS A 177 9.11 -20.53 0.18
CA LYS A 177 8.19 -20.98 1.25
C LYS A 177 6.89 -21.61 0.71
N ARG A 178 6.91 -22.94 0.53
CA ARG A 178 5.77 -23.77 0.10
C ARG A 178 4.52 -23.68 0.98
N PHE A 179 4.64 -23.24 2.24
CA PHE A 179 3.57 -23.35 3.25
C PHE A 179 2.90 -22.04 3.65
N VAL A 180 3.34 -20.89 3.14
CA VAL A 180 2.81 -19.59 3.53
C VAL A 180 2.29 -18.87 2.30
N ARG A 181 1.10 -19.30 1.82
CA ARG A 181 0.27 -18.51 0.89
C ARG A 181 -0.38 -17.36 1.64
N THR A 182 0.40 -16.43 2.19
CA THR A 182 -0.21 -15.16 2.62
C THR A 182 -0.41 -14.33 1.37
N LYS A 183 -1.67 -14.23 0.91
CA LYS A 183 -2.14 -13.42 -0.21
C LYS A 183 -2.06 -11.91 0.11
N MET A 184 -0.98 -11.47 0.76
CA MET A 184 -0.70 -10.07 1.08
C MET A 184 0.13 -9.46 -0.04
N VAL A 185 -0.37 -9.54 -1.28
CA VAL A 185 0.22 -8.81 -2.40
C VAL A 185 -0.47 -7.45 -2.43
N ASP A 186 0.13 -6.47 -1.76
CA ASP A 186 -0.29 -5.08 -1.83
C ASP A 186 0.23 -4.47 -3.14
N ASN A 187 -0.67 -4.27 -4.10
CA ASN A 187 -0.37 -3.71 -5.41
C ASN A 187 -0.92 -2.29 -5.52
N PRO A 188 -0.10 -1.27 -5.23
CA PRO A 188 -0.54 0.12 -5.26
C PRO A 188 -0.80 0.63 -6.68
N VAL A 189 -0.44 -0.10 -7.74
CA VAL A 189 -0.56 0.33 -9.13
C VAL A 189 -1.52 -0.58 -9.88
N GLN A 190 -2.45 0.03 -10.60
CA GLN A 190 -3.46 -0.65 -11.41
C GLN A 190 -3.57 0.05 -12.78
N VAL A 191 -3.98 -0.69 -13.80
CA VAL A 191 -4.31 -0.13 -15.12
C VAL A 191 -5.83 -0.14 -15.22
N ILE A 192 -6.46 1.04 -15.31
CA ILE A 192 -7.93 1.15 -15.42
C ILE A 192 -8.36 0.90 -16.87
N ASP A 193 -7.64 1.55 -17.77
CA ASP A 193 -7.82 1.49 -19.22
C ASP A 193 -6.42 1.51 -19.87
N PRO A 194 -6.29 1.14 -21.16
CA PRO A 194 -4.98 1.07 -21.82
C PRO A 194 -4.15 2.36 -21.75
N SER A 195 -4.78 3.50 -21.49
CA SER A 195 -4.14 4.81 -21.40
C SER A 195 -4.08 5.38 -19.99
N THR A 196 -4.64 4.73 -18.96
CA THR A 196 -4.69 5.30 -17.59
C THR A 196 -4.14 4.34 -16.56
N ILE A 197 -3.08 4.79 -15.88
CA ILE A 197 -2.50 4.13 -14.72
C ILE A 197 -3.08 4.76 -13.46
N ARG A 198 -3.60 3.94 -12.55
CA ARG A 198 -4.09 4.35 -11.23
C ARG A 198 -3.10 3.98 -10.14
N LEU A 199 -2.73 4.97 -9.33
CA LEU A 199 -1.88 4.80 -8.16
C LEU A 199 -2.71 4.97 -6.89
N THR A 200 -2.66 3.99 -5.99
CA THR A 200 -3.30 4.06 -4.67
C THR A 200 -2.47 4.95 -3.75
N TRP A 201 -3.01 6.12 -3.43
CA TRP A 201 -2.35 7.10 -2.58
C TRP A 201 -2.71 6.94 -1.10
N ARG A 202 -3.97 6.58 -0.83
CA ARG A 202 -4.47 6.30 0.51
C ARG A 202 -5.47 5.15 0.46
N SER A 203 -5.31 4.21 1.38
CA SER A 203 -6.23 3.11 1.67
C SER A 203 -6.37 2.95 3.18
N ALA A 204 -7.10 1.92 3.62
CA ALA A 204 -7.18 1.55 5.04
C ALA A 204 -5.81 1.18 5.65
N THR A 205 -4.91 0.61 4.85
CA THR A 205 -3.63 0.06 5.31
C THR A 205 -2.41 0.89 4.89
N ALA A 206 -2.57 1.75 3.89
CA ALA A 206 -1.49 2.52 3.29
C ALA A 206 -1.82 4.02 3.20
N ARG A 207 -0.80 4.85 3.43
CA ARG A 207 -0.86 6.28 3.14
C ARG A 207 0.47 6.71 2.57
N ILE A 208 0.46 7.37 1.42
CA ILE A 208 1.66 7.91 0.78
C ILE A 208 1.91 9.35 1.24
N VAL A 209 3.18 9.69 1.44
CA VAL A 209 3.69 10.99 1.92
C VAL A 209 4.85 11.42 1.01
N PRO A 210 4.90 12.68 0.51
CA PRO A 210 3.91 13.75 0.67
C PRO A 210 2.49 13.40 0.19
N GLY A 211 1.49 14.14 0.67
CA GLY A 211 0.08 13.88 0.37
C GLY A 211 -0.27 14.04 -1.12
N LEU A 212 -1.46 13.60 -1.52
CA LEU A 212 -1.89 13.57 -2.93
C LEU A 212 -1.78 14.95 -3.60
N ASN A 213 -2.17 16.01 -2.91
CA ASN A 213 -2.06 17.37 -3.42
C ASN A 213 -0.61 17.73 -3.77
N GLY A 214 0.35 17.36 -2.91
CA GLY A 214 1.76 17.58 -3.21
C GLY A 214 2.24 16.80 -4.44
N ALA A 215 1.68 15.62 -4.71
CA ALA A 215 1.97 14.91 -5.96
C ALA A 215 1.33 15.59 -7.18
N VAL A 216 0.09 16.07 -7.04
CA VAL A 216 -0.59 16.83 -8.10
C VAL A 216 0.14 18.14 -8.40
N ASP A 217 0.63 18.86 -7.39
CA ASP A 217 1.39 20.09 -7.58
C ASP A 217 2.70 19.84 -8.34
N GLN A 218 3.43 18.79 -7.96
CA GLN A 218 4.70 18.44 -8.60
C GLN A 218 4.52 17.93 -10.03
N LEU A 219 3.53 17.06 -10.25
CA LEU A 219 3.26 16.50 -11.57
C LEU A 219 2.49 17.47 -12.47
N GLY A 220 1.79 18.46 -11.90
CA GLY A 220 1.08 19.50 -12.63
C GLY A 220 2.03 20.44 -13.39
N MET A 221 3.30 20.50 -12.98
CA MET A 221 4.36 21.14 -13.76
C MET A 221 4.71 20.35 -15.04
N LEU A 222 4.40 19.05 -15.08
CA LEU A 222 4.75 18.14 -16.16
C LEU A 222 3.64 18.00 -17.19
N ALA A 223 2.39 17.91 -16.72
CA ALA A 223 1.23 17.60 -17.54
C ALA A 223 -0.02 18.36 -17.07
N LYS A 224 -1.07 18.34 -17.90
CA LYS A 224 -2.34 18.99 -17.60
C LYS A 224 -3.02 18.31 -16.41
N VAL A 225 -3.44 19.11 -15.42
CA VAL A 225 -4.23 18.63 -14.29
C VAL A 225 -5.71 18.62 -14.66
N HIS A 226 -6.35 17.47 -14.53
CA HIS A 226 -7.78 17.30 -14.69
C HIS A 226 -8.50 17.42 -13.34
N PRO A 227 -9.79 17.81 -13.32
CA PRO A 227 -10.55 17.94 -12.09
C PRO A 227 -10.67 16.60 -11.34
N GLU A 228 -10.79 16.68 -10.01
CA GLU A 228 -10.93 15.50 -9.16
C GLU A 228 -12.19 14.71 -9.53
N VAL A 229 -12.04 13.39 -9.69
CA VAL A 229 -13.19 12.48 -9.84
C VAL A 229 -13.51 11.88 -8.48
N ARG A 230 -14.74 12.09 -8.02
CA ARG A 230 -15.26 11.50 -6.79
C ARG A 230 -16.29 10.42 -7.12
N VAL A 231 -16.08 9.23 -6.57
CA VAL A 231 -17.01 8.11 -6.68
C VAL A 231 -17.60 7.88 -5.29
N ASP A 232 -18.83 8.34 -5.09
CA ASP A 232 -19.40 8.44 -3.75
C ASP A 232 -19.80 7.08 -3.15
N GLU A 233 -19.93 6.02 -3.95
CA GLU A 233 -20.26 4.70 -3.40
C GLU A 233 -19.89 3.53 -4.30
N VAL A 234 -19.01 2.64 -3.81
CA VAL A 234 -18.83 1.29 -4.38
C VAL A 234 -19.21 0.29 -3.29
N ILE A 235 -20.32 -0.43 -3.48
CA ILE A 235 -20.77 -1.50 -2.59
C ILE A 235 -19.99 -2.76 -2.95
N SER A 236 -18.95 -3.07 -2.15
CA SER A 236 -18.23 -4.34 -2.32
C SER A 236 -18.96 -5.43 -1.55
N ARG A 237 -19.47 -6.44 -2.26
CA ARG A 237 -20.24 -7.55 -1.66
C ARG A 237 -19.39 -8.53 -0.86
N ASP A 238 -18.08 -8.55 -1.06
CA ASP A 238 -17.13 -9.35 -0.29
C ASP A 238 -15.83 -8.56 -0.18
N GLY A 239 -15.28 -8.43 1.03
CA GLY A 239 -14.09 -7.62 1.34
C GLY A 239 -12.77 -8.07 0.70
N LEU A 240 -12.78 -8.70 -0.48
CA LEU A 240 -11.64 -9.26 -1.18
C LEU A 240 -11.62 -9.05 -2.71
N GLN A 241 -12.52 -8.24 -3.28
CA GLN A 241 -12.41 -7.87 -4.71
C GLN A 241 -11.74 -6.49 -4.87
N THR A 242 -10.50 -6.50 -5.34
CA THR A 242 -9.94 -5.37 -6.10
C THR A 242 -10.80 -5.18 -7.36
N PRO A 243 -11.25 -3.96 -7.69
CA PRO A 243 -12.16 -3.78 -8.81
C PRO A 243 -11.41 -4.01 -10.11
N GLY A 244 -11.87 -4.99 -10.90
CA GLY A 244 -11.83 -4.88 -12.35
C GLY A 244 -12.84 -3.80 -12.73
N TYR A 245 -12.39 -2.80 -13.47
CA TYR A 245 -13.26 -1.76 -14.03
C TYR A 245 -14.09 -2.38 -15.16
N ASP A 246 -15.41 -2.46 -14.98
CA ASP A 246 -16.34 -2.65 -16.10
C ASP A 246 -16.52 -1.29 -16.79
N PRO A 247 -16.14 -1.12 -18.07
CA PRO A 247 -16.39 0.11 -18.79
C PRO A 247 -17.90 0.34 -18.95
N PRO A 248 -18.36 1.60 -18.94
CA PRO A 248 -19.76 1.92 -19.17
C PRO A 248 -20.20 1.36 -20.53
N GLN A 249 -21.21 0.50 -20.51
CA GLN A 249 -21.86 0.03 -21.74
C GLN A 249 -22.51 1.24 -22.40
N HIS A 250 -22.00 1.64 -23.54
CA HIS A 250 -22.70 2.56 -24.42
C HIS A 250 -23.91 1.82 -24.99
N GLU A 251 -25.10 2.23 -24.55
CA GLU A 251 -26.35 1.91 -25.25
C GLU A 251 -26.24 2.51 -26.67
N THR A 252 -26.20 1.63 -27.67
CA THR A 252 -26.41 1.95 -29.09
C THR A 252 -27.89 2.04 -29.40
#